data_AF-A0A9E2VN69-F1
#
_entry.id   AF-A0A9E2VN69-F1
#
_cell.length_a   1.000
_cell.length_b   1.000
_cell.length_c   1.000
_cell.angle_alpha   90.00
_cell.angle_beta   90.00
_cell.angle_gamma   90.00
#
_symmetry.space_group_name_H-M   'P 1'
#
loop_
_entity.id
_entity.type
_entity.pdbx_description
1 polymer ?
#
loop_
_entity_poly.entity_id
_entity_poly.type
_entity_poly.pdbx_seq_one_letter_code
_entity_poly.pdbx_strand_id
1 'polypeptide(L)' 'MSNTPLSVAEVTELKLGLNHLARNLWWTWNQEAQEIFHELSPRGWQNLYHNAVAVLHEVSDYELHVRLQDPDFAER' A
#
# COMPACT_ATOMS: atom_id res chain seq x y z
N MET A 1 -9.38 20.10 -8.67
CA MET A 1 -10.42 19.39 -7.91
C MET A 1 -10.01 19.49 -6.45
N SER A 2 -10.91 19.93 -5.57
CA SER A 2 -10.62 20.03 -4.14
C SER A 2 -10.62 18.60 -3.57
N ASN A 3 -9.44 17.98 -3.48
CA ASN A 3 -9.28 16.68 -2.82
C ASN A 3 -9.56 16.88 -1.33
N THR A 4 -10.77 16.55 -0.92
CA THR A 4 -11.11 16.41 0.49
C THR A 4 -10.28 15.25 1.03
N PRO A 5 -9.53 15.43 2.13
CA PRO A 5 -8.78 14.33 2.73
C PRO A 5 -9.75 13.23 3.16
N LEU A 6 -9.34 11.98 2.95
CA LEU A 6 -10.06 10.81 3.42
C LEU A 6 -10.24 10.87 4.94
N SER A 7 -11.41 10.42 5.38
CA SER A 7 -11.71 10.24 6.78
C SER A 7 -10.86 9.12 7.39
N VAL A 8 -10.76 9.12 8.73
CA VAL A 8 -10.04 8.08 9.47
C VAL A 8 -10.62 6.68 9.19
N ALA A 9 -11.94 6.58 8.99
CA ALA A 9 -12.60 5.32 8.67
C ALA A 9 -12.16 4.80 7.30
N GLU A 10 -12.17 5.65 6.27
CA GLU A 10 -11.74 5.28 4.91
C GLU A 10 -10.28 4.85 4.88
N VAL A 11 -9.39 5.60 5.54
CA VAL A 11 -7.97 5.21 5.63
C VAL A 11 -7.80 3.87 6.35
N THR A 12 -8.60 3.60 7.37
CA THR A 12 -8.56 2.32 8.09
C THR A 12 -8.97 1.16 7.18
N GLU A 13 -10.03 1.32 6.40
CA GLU A 13 -10.47 0.31 5.43
C GLU A 13 -9.41 0.07 4.35
N LEU A 14 -8.79 1.12 3.81
CA LEU A 14 -7.70 0.98 2.84
C LEU A 14 -6.48 0.25 3.43
N LYS A 15 -6.10 0.55 4.68
CA LYS A 15 -5.03 -0.18 5.38
C LYS A 15 -5.35 -1.67 5.55
N LEU A 16 -6.61 -2.02 5.84
CA LEU A 16 -7.05 -3.41 5.92
C LEU A 16 -6.99 -4.09 4.55
N GLY A 17 -7.46 -3.40 3.50
CA GLY A 17 -7.37 -3.86 2.11
C GLY A 17 -5.94 -4.15 1.67
N LEU A 18 -5.01 -3.23 1.90
CA LEU A 18 -3.58 -3.42 1.62
C LEU A 18 -3.00 -4.62 2.37
N ASN A 19 -3.38 -4.82 3.64
CA ASN A 19 -2.95 -5.95 4.43
C ASN A 19 -3.45 -7.30 3.87
N HIS A 20 -4.68 -7.34 3.36
CA HIS A 20 -5.23 -8.51 2.70
C HIS A 20 -4.52 -8.76 1.36
N LEU A 21 -4.31 -7.70 0.57
CA LEU A 21 -3.61 -7.76 -0.71
C LEU A 21 -2.19 -8.31 -0.55
N ALA A 22 -1.43 -7.81 0.43
CA ALA A 22 -0.07 -8.25 0.70
C ALA A 22 0.03 -9.74 1.02
N ARG A 23 -0.93 -10.27 1.79
CA ARG A 23 -0.97 -11.70 2.17
C ARG A 23 -1.38 -12.58 0.99
N ASN A 24 -2.29 -12.10 0.15
CA ASN A 24 -2.74 -12.85 -1.03
C ASN A 24 -1.71 -12.86 -2.16
N LEU A 25 -0.87 -11.83 -2.26
CA LEU A 25 0.12 -11.70 -3.33
C LEU A 25 1.10 -12.88 -3.38
N TRP A 26 1.41 -13.46 -2.23
CA TRP A 26 2.26 -14.64 -2.09
C TRP A 26 1.78 -15.85 -2.92
N TRP A 27 0.47 -15.98 -3.13
CA TRP A 27 -0.12 -17.13 -3.83
C TRP A 27 -0.51 -16.84 -5.28
N THR A 28 -0.86 -15.59 -5.59
CA THR A 28 -1.51 -15.24 -6.87
C THR A 28 -0.60 -14.57 -7.89
N TRP A 29 0.54 -14.02 -7.46
CA TRP A 29 1.49 -13.31 -8.33
C TRP A 29 0.85 -12.20 -9.18
N ASN A 30 -0.15 -11.50 -8.66
CA ASN A 30 -0.83 -10.40 -9.35
C ASN A 30 0.15 -9.23 -9.61
N GLN A 31 0.36 -8.87 -10.89
CA GLN A 31 1.30 -7.82 -11.29
C GLN A 31 0.88 -6.43 -10.82
N GLU A 32 -0.40 -6.08 -10.93
CA GLU A 32 -0.94 -4.79 -10.49
C GLU A 32 -0.76 -4.61 -8.98
N ALA A 33 -0.98 -5.68 -8.21
CA ALA A 33 -0.71 -5.68 -6.78
C ALA A 33 0.78 -5.51 -6.46
N GLN A 34 1.69 -6.11 -7.24
CA GLN A 34 3.14 -5.91 -7.06
C GLN A 34 3.53 -4.45 -7.27
N GLU A 35 2.92 -3.77 -8.24
CA GLU A 35 3.18 -2.37 -8.53
C GLU A 35 2.80 -1.45 -7.37
N ILE A 36 1.71 -1.75 -6.64
CA ILE A 36 1.31 -1.00 -5.45
C ILE A 36 2.41 -1.06 -4.38
N PHE A 37 2.96 -2.25 -4.10
CA PHE A 37 4.03 -2.39 -3.10
C PHE A 37 5.38 -1.84 -3.59
N HIS A 38 5.66 -1.93 -4.89
CA HIS A 38 6.82 -1.29 -5.50
C HIS A 38 6.73 0.24 -5.36
N GLU A 39 5.58 0.84 -5.64
CA GLU A 39 5.38 2.29 -5.50
C GLU A 39 5.44 2.75 -4.04
N LEU A 40 4.91 1.94 -3.12
CA LEU A 40 4.94 2.24 -1.69
C LEU A 40 6.40 2.39 -1.18
N SER A 41 7.28 1.46 -1.57
CA SER A 41 8.70 1.55 -1.28
C SER A 41 9.53 0.82 -2.35
N PRO A 42 10.04 1.50 -3.39
CA PRO A 42 10.81 0.84 -4.45
C PRO A 42 12.08 0.17 -3.93
N ARG A 43 12.74 0.83 -2.96
CA ARG A 43 13.93 0.28 -2.29
C ARG A 43 13.57 -0.90 -1.40
N GLY A 44 12.54 -0.78 -0.56
CA GLY A 44 12.09 -1.87 0.30
C GLY A 44 11.65 -3.07 -0.52
N TRP A 45 10.92 -2.85 -1.61
CA TRP A 45 10.47 -3.89 -2.53
C TRP A 45 11.62 -4.73 -3.10
N GLN A 46 12.69 -4.08 -3.57
CA GLN A 46 13.88 -4.76 -4.07
C GLN A 46 14.66 -5.47 -2.94
N ASN A 47 14.91 -4.75 -1.83
CA ASN A 47 15.74 -5.25 -0.73
C ASN A 47 15.08 -6.37 0.08
N LEU A 48 13.75 -6.39 0.11
CA LEU A 48 12.95 -7.37 0.83
C LEU A 48 12.45 -8.49 -0.10
N TYR A 49 13.08 -8.64 -1.27
CA TYR A 49 12.81 -9.71 -2.23
C TYR A 49 11.33 -9.80 -2.62
N HIS A 50 10.72 -8.67 -2.94
CA HIS A 50 9.32 -8.60 -3.41
C HIS A 50 8.31 -9.12 -2.36
N ASN A 51 8.64 -9.03 -1.07
CA ASN A 51 7.76 -9.40 0.02
C ASN A 51 6.87 -8.23 0.43
N ALA A 52 5.63 -8.23 -0.05
CA ALA A 52 4.63 -7.20 0.23
C ALA A 52 4.35 -6.99 1.72
N VAL A 53 4.33 -8.08 2.51
CA VAL A 53 4.11 -7.99 3.97
C VAL A 53 5.28 -7.28 4.63
N ALA A 54 6.52 -7.65 4.27
CA ALA A 54 7.71 -6.99 4.81
C ALA A 54 7.78 -5.51 4.42
N VAL A 55 7.39 -5.17 3.19
CA VAL A 55 7.34 -3.78 2.72
C VAL A 55 6.35 -2.95 3.54
N LEU A 56 5.14 -3.47 3.80
CA LEU A 56 4.18 -2.78 4.67
C LEU A 56 4.70 -2.59 6.10
N HIS A 57 5.50 -3.54 6.62
CA HIS A 57 6.11 -3.40 7.93
C HIS A 57 7.29 -2.41 7.96
N GLU A 58 7.96 -2.17 6.84
CA GLU A 58 9.03 -1.16 6.74
C GLU A 58 8.49 0.26 6.61
N VAL A 59 7.34 0.42 5.95
CA VAL A 59 6.71 1.74 5.77
C VAL A 59 6.08 2.19 7.09
N SER A 60 6.51 3.35 7.57
CA SER A 60 5.95 3.92 8.81
C SER A 60 4.45 4.21 8.66
N ASP A 61 3.71 4.12 9.77
CA ASP A 61 2.27 4.40 9.78
C ASP A 61 1.92 5.81 9.29
N TYR A 62 2.80 6.78 9.54
CA TYR A 62 2.66 8.16 9.07
C TYR A 62 2.82 8.24 7.55
N GLU A 63 3.88 7.66 7.01
CA GLU A 63 4.12 7.63 5.56
C GLU A 63 2.98 6.92 4.84
N LEU A 64 2.55 5.76 5.35
CA LEU A 64 1.42 5.02 4.79
C LEU A 64 0.13 5.86 4.82
N HIS A 65 -0.13 6.60 5.90
CA HIS A 65 -1.27 7.51 5.96
C HIS A 65 -1.19 8.60 4.90
N VAL A 66 -0.03 9.24 4.74
CA VAL A 66 0.17 10.28 3.72
C VAL A 66 -0.06 9.72 2.31
N ARG A 67 0.46 8.52 1.99
CA ARG A 67 0.24 7.86 0.70
C ARG A 67 -1.23 7.53 0.46
N LEU A 68 -1.93 7.06 1.48
CA LEU A 68 -3.37 6.75 1.37
C LEU A 68 -4.24 7.99 1.24
N GLN A 69 -3.75 9.17 1.63
CA GLN A 69 -4.44 10.44 1.41
C GLN A 69 -4.25 10.98 -0.01
N ASP A 70 -3.33 10.39 -0.80
CA ASP A 70 -3.17 10.70 -2.22
C ASP A 70 -4.25 9.95 -3.03
N PRO A 71 -5.18 10.66 -3.69
CA PRO A 71 -6.27 9.99 -4.40
C PRO A 71 -5.81 9.17 -5.59
N ASP A 72 -4.72 9.56 -6.26
CA ASP A 72 -4.18 8.77 -7.37
C ASP A 72 -3.71 7.39 -6.88
N PHE A 73 -3.20 7.32 -5.64
CA PHE A 73 -2.79 6.07 -5.01
C PHE A 73 -3.98 5.32 -4.41
N ALA A 74 -4.94 6.02 -3.79
CA ALA A 74 -6.09 5.42 -3.12
C ALA A 74 -7.11 4.79 -4.08
N GLU A 75 -7.16 5.23 -5.34
CA GLU A 75 -8.05 4.69 -6.39
C GLU A 75 -7.52 3.41 -7.06
N ARG A 76 -6.26 3.01 -6.80
CA ARG A 76 -5.65 1.78 -7.33
C ARG A 76 -6.15 0.52 -6.61
#